data_AF-A0A0L9TV94-F1
#
_entry.id   AF-A0A0L9TV94-F1
#
_cell.length_a   1.000
_cell.length_b   1.000
_cell.length_c   1.000
_cell.angle_alpha   90.00
_cell.angle_beta   90.00
_cell.angle_gamma   90.00
#
_symmetry.space_group_name_H-M   'P 1'
#
loop_
_entity.id
_entity.type
_entity.pdbx_description
1 polymer ?
#
loop_
_entity_poly.entity_id
_entity_poly.type
_entity_poly.pdbx_seq_one_letter_code
_entity_poly.pdbx_strand_id
1 'polypeptide(L)'
;MTIEQVLSDKDSEDEVDDDVADFEDRRMLENFVDVSKDEKNFMHMWNSFVRKHRVIADGHISWACEAFSKLHAPEFVRSRSLAGCWRIFMVKLYNHGLLDARTMNDCNVILEQQHKQNSDPIS
;
A
#
# COMPACT_ATOMS: atom_id res chain seq x y z
N MET A 1 -23.47 12.28 25.70
CA MET A 1 -22.37 13.25 25.71
C MET A 1 -21.94 13.44 27.16
N THR A 2 -20.77 12.93 27.52
CA THR A 2 -20.18 13.13 28.85
C THR A 2 -19.45 14.48 28.89
N ILE A 3 -19.42 15.15 30.04
CA ILE A 3 -18.77 16.47 30.20
C ILE A 3 -17.29 16.42 29.80
N GLU A 4 -16.63 15.28 29.97
CA GLU A 4 -15.24 15.05 29.55
C GLU A 4 -15.04 15.11 28.03
N GLN A 5 -16.02 14.69 27.22
CA GLN A 5 -15.95 14.80 25.76
C GLN A 5 -16.13 16.24 25.28
N VAL A 6 -16.85 17.07 26.03
CA VAL A 6 -17.09 18.50 25.71
C VAL A 6 -15.90 19.37 26.11
N LEU A 7 -15.10 18.94 27.09
CA LEU A 7 -13.88 19.63 27.55
C LEU A 7 -12.60 19.18 26.83
N SER A 8 -12.71 18.16 25.97
CA SER A 8 -11.61 17.68 25.16
C SER A 8 -11.53 18.52 23.89
N ASP A 9 -10.48 19.35 23.73
CA ASP A 9 -10.12 20.08 22.49
C ASP A 9 -9.79 19.15 21.29
N LYS A 10 -10.12 17.85 21.38
CA LYS A 10 -10.11 16.94 20.22
C LYS A 10 -11.36 17.15 19.40
N ASP A 11 -11.24 18.00 18.39
CA ASP A 11 -12.19 18.07 17.30
C ASP A 11 -11.94 16.90 16.34
N SER A 12 -12.87 15.94 16.30
CA SER A 12 -12.83 14.78 15.39
C SER A 12 -13.57 15.04 14.07
N GLU A 13 -14.10 16.23 13.84
CA GLU A 13 -14.91 16.56 12.64
C GLU A 13 -14.06 16.68 11.36
N ASP A 14 -12.75 16.94 11.48
CA ASP A 14 -11.80 17.06 10.35
C ASP A 14 -11.08 15.73 10.00
N GLU A 15 -11.43 14.62 10.67
CA GLU A 15 -10.87 13.31 10.33
C GLU A 15 -11.55 12.75 9.06
N VAL A 16 -10.76 12.51 8.01
CA VAL A 16 -11.25 11.86 6.78
C VAL A 16 -11.66 10.42 7.10
N ASP A 17 -12.91 10.06 6.79
CA ASP A 17 -13.39 8.68 6.90
C ASP A 17 -12.66 7.79 5.88
N ASP A 18 -11.68 7.03 6.38
CA ASP A 18 -10.84 6.16 5.57
C ASP A 18 -11.60 5.05 4.84
N ASP A 19 -12.75 4.61 5.39
CA ASP A 19 -13.59 3.56 4.81
C ASP A 19 -14.43 4.12 3.65
N VAL A 20 -14.96 5.33 3.81
CA VAL A 20 -15.62 6.06 2.72
C VAL A 20 -14.62 6.33 1.59
N ALA A 21 -13.42 6.81 1.92
CA ALA A 21 -12.38 7.04 0.92
C ALA A 21 -11.94 5.75 0.20
N ASP A 22 -11.83 4.62 0.92
CA ASP A 22 -11.55 3.31 0.33
C ASP A 22 -12.68 2.85 -0.62
N PHE A 23 -13.94 3.12 -0.27
CA PHE A 23 -15.09 2.77 -1.10
C PHE A 23 -15.15 3.61 -2.39
N GLU A 24 -14.95 4.92 -2.26
CA GLU A 24 -14.97 5.84 -3.40
C GLU A 24 -13.82 5.58 -4.38
N ASP A 25 -12.62 5.30 -3.87
CA ASP A 25 -11.45 4.95 -4.69
C ASP A 25 -11.71 3.67 -5.51
N ARG A 26 -12.24 2.61 -4.88
CA ARG A 26 -12.63 1.39 -5.61
C ARG A 26 -13.65 1.68 -6.69
N ARG A 27 -14.69 2.45 -6.38
CA ARG A 27 -15.74 2.82 -7.35
C ARG A 27 -15.17 3.65 -8.51
N MET A 28 -14.23 4.55 -8.23
CA MET A 28 -13.55 5.33 -9.27
C MET A 28 -12.73 4.41 -10.18
N LEU A 29 -11.94 3.51 -9.61
CA LEU A 29 -11.06 2.59 -10.34
C LEU A 29 -11.83 1.64 -11.25
N GLU A 30 -13.05 1.25 -10.89
CA GLU A 30 -13.90 0.43 -11.75
C GLU A 30 -14.19 1.06 -13.12
N ASN A 31 -14.20 2.40 -13.22
CA ASN A 31 -14.48 3.10 -14.48
C ASN A 31 -13.35 3.02 -15.53
N PHE A 32 -12.14 2.57 -15.18
CA PHE A 32 -11.04 2.40 -16.14
C PHE A 32 -11.21 1.10 -16.92
N VAL A 33 -11.55 1.20 -18.21
CA VAL A 33 -11.82 0.03 -19.07
C VAL A 33 -10.55 -0.63 -19.61
N ASP A 34 -9.44 0.09 -19.60
CA ASP A 34 -8.12 -0.29 -20.12
C ASP A 34 -7.18 -0.85 -19.04
N VAL A 35 -7.63 -0.89 -17.78
CA VAL A 35 -6.86 -1.38 -16.64
C VAL A 35 -7.43 -2.72 -16.18
N SER A 36 -6.56 -3.72 -16.00
CA SER A 36 -6.99 -5.05 -15.54
C SER A 36 -7.47 -5.03 -14.08
N LYS A 37 -8.25 -6.05 -13.69
CA LYS A 37 -8.76 -6.18 -12.32
C LYS A 37 -7.64 -6.24 -11.27
N ASP A 38 -6.54 -6.91 -11.58
CA ASP A 38 -5.39 -7.04 -10.66
C ASP A 38 -4.63 -5.71 -10.53
N GLU A 39 -4.50 -4.95 -11.62
CA GLU A 39 -3.92 -3.59 -11.58
C GLU A 39 -4.80 -2.64 -10.78
N LYS A 40 -6.13 -2.66 -10.97
CA LYS A 40 -7.06 -1.87 -10.15
C LYS A 40 -6.95 -2.24 -8.67
N ASN A 41 -6.92 -3.52 -8.35
CA ASN A 41 -6.78 -3.98 -6.97
C ASN A 41 -5.45 -3.49 -6.37
N PHE A 42 -4.35 -3.60 -7.12
CA PHE A 42 -3.05 -3.09 -6.69
C PHE A 42 -3.07 -1.56 -6.46
N MET A 43 -3.62 -0.80 -7.41
CA MET A 43 -3.75 0.66 -7.30
C MET A 43 -4.54 1.03 -6.04
N HIS A 44 -5.65 0.35 -5.79
CA HIS A 44 -6.46 0.56 -4.61
C HIS A 44 -5.68 0.29 -3.31
N MET A 45 -4.96 -0.84 -3.23
CA MET A 45 -4.12 -1.17 -2.07
C MET A 45 -3.09 -0.07 -1.79
N TRP A 46 -2.41 0.42 -2.84
CA TRP A 46 -1.42 1.49 -2.71
C TRP A 46 -2.04 2.83 -2.31
N ASN A 47 -3.15 3.23 -2.93
CA ASN A 47 -3.87 4.46 -2.62
C ASN A 47 -4.35 4.48 -1.16
N SER A 48 -4.92 3.36 -0.70
CA SER A 48 -5.32 3.17 0.70
C SER A 48 -4.13 3.30 1.64
N PHE A 49 -3.01 2.65 1.33
CA PHE A 49 -1.79 2.70 2.14
C PHE A 49 -1.24 4.13 2.26
N VAL A 50 -1.09 4.83 1.13
CA VAL A 50 -0.56 6.20 1.07
C VAL A 50 -1.39 7.16 1.91
N ARG A 51 -2.72 7.06 1.82
CA ARG A 51 -3.63 7.88 2.63
C ARG A 51 -3.52 7.57 4.12
N LYS A 52 -3.69 6.30 4.50
CA LYS A 52 -3.68 5.85 5.91
C LYS A 52 -2.35 6.16 6.62
N HIS A 53 -1.24 6.11 5.89
CA HIS A 53 0.10 6.40 6.43
C HIS A 53 0.59 7.84 6.14
N ARG A 54 -0.25 8.69 5.54
CA ARG A 54 0.04 10.10 5.23
C ARG A 54 1.37 10.27 4.49
N VAL A 55 1.57 9.48 3.44
CA VAL A 55 2.77 9.56 2.57
C VAL A 55 2.65 10.80 1.69
N ILE A 56 3.09 11.95 2.20
CA ILE A 56 2.90 13.28 1.56
C ILE A 56 4.14 13.85 0.86
N ALA A 57 5.32 13.24 1.02
CA ALA A 57 6.58 13.77 0.50
C ALA A 57 7.38 12.67 -0.20
N ASP A 58 8.13 13.05 -1.24
CA ASP A 58 8.97 12.13 -2.03
C ASP A 58 9.97 11.38 -1.15
N GLY A 59 10.53 12.04 -0.13
CA GLY A 59 11.44 11.41 0.83
C GLY A 59 10.81 10.28 1.65
N HIS A 60 9.48 10.16 1.69
CA HIS A 60 8.79 9.06 2.36
C HIS A 60 8.66 7.81 1.48
N ILE A 61 8.87 7.92 0.15
CA ILE A 61 8.57 6.83 -0.80
C ILE A 61 9.43 5.59 -0.53
N SER A 62 10.72 5.74 -0.20
CA SER A 62 11.56 4.57 0.12
C SER A 62 11.01 3.79 1.33
N TRP A 63 10.69 4.50 2.42
CA TRP A 63 10.08 3.88 3.60
C TRP A 63 8.71 3.26 3.29
N ALA A 64 7.88 3.99 2.54
CA ALA A 64 6.55 3.53 2.17
C ALA A 64 6.62 2.23 1.36
N CYS A 65 7.58 2.09 0.44
CA CYS A 65 7.74 0.87 -0.36
C CYS A 65 8.09 -0.34 0.50
N GLU A 66 9.00 -0.19 1.47
CA GLU A 66 9.34 -1.28 2.39
C GLU A 66 8.18 -1.63 3.31
N ALA A 67 7.52 -0.63 3.88
CA ALA A 67 6.38 -0.82 4.79
C ALA A 67 5.20 -1.47 4.06
N PHE A 68 4.89 -1.02 2.84
CA PHE A 68 3.87 -1.61 1.98
C PHE A 68 4.22 -3.05 1.59
N SER A 69 5.48 -3.34 1.25
CA SER A 69 5.94 -4.69 0.95
C SER A 69 5.77 -5.63 2.15
N LYS A 70 6.08 -5.17 3.37
CA LYS A 70 5.88 -5.97 4.60
C LYS A 70 4.41 -6.20 4.89
N LEU A 71 3.57 -5.18 4.76
CA LEU A 71 2.14 -5.25 5.07
C LEU A 71 1.41 -6.23 4.15
N HIS A 72 1.72 -6.21 2.86
CA HIS A 72 1.01 -6.99 1.84
C HIS A 72 1.81 -8.18 1.30
N ALA A 73 2.90 -8.57 1.97
CA ALA A 73 3.71 -9.71 1.57
C ALA A 73 2.87 -11.01 1.40
N PRO A 74 1.91 -11.34 2.30
CA PRO A 74 1.07 -12.53 2.13
C PRO A 74 0.25 -12.50 0.83
N GLU A 75 -0.34 -11.36 0.48
CA GLU A 75 -1.13 -11.18 -0.74
C GLU A 75 -0.26 -11.32 -2.00
N PHE A 76 0.95 -10.73 -1.98
CA PHE A 76 1.90 -10.83 -3.10
C PHE A 76 2.44 -12.24 -3.29
N VAL A 77 2.72 -12.98 -2.22
CA VAL A 77 3.18 -14.38 -2.32
C VAL A 77 2.06 -15.27 -2.89
N ARG A 78 0.80 -14.98 -2.57
CA ARG A 78 -0.36 -15.75 -3.05
C ARG A 78 -0.75 -15.41 -4.50
N SER A 79 -0.46 -14.21 -4.97
CA SER A 79 -0.86 -13.75 -6.31
C SER A 79 0.33 -13.24 -7.13
N ARG A 80 0.70 -14.03 -8.14
CA ARG A 80 1.78 -13.67 -9.08
C ARG A 80 1.49 -12.39 -9.86
N SER A 81 0.23 -12.15 -10.22
CA SER A 81 -0.16 -10.93 -10.95
C SER A 81 -0.04 -9.68 -10.08
N LEU A 82 -0.49 -9.71 -8.83
CA LEU A 82 -0.31 -8.59 -7.89
C LEU A 82 1.17 -8.33 -7.59
N ALA A 83 1.97 -9.38 -7.37
CA ALA A 83 3.41 -9.23 -7.21
C ALA A 83 4.10 -8.69 -8.47
N GLY A 84 3.55 -8.97 -9.66
CA GLY A 84 3.99 -8.37 -10.92
C GLY A 84 3.67 -6.88 -10.99
N CYS A 85 2.44 -6.48 -10.63
CA CYS A 85 2.01 -5.08 -10.56
C CYS A 85 2.91 -4.28 -9.62
N TRP A 86 3.22 -4.84 -8.43
CA TRP A 86 4.12 -4.22 -7.47
C TRP A 86 5.53 -3.98 -8.04
N ARG A 87 6.11 -4.98 -8.72
CA ARG A 87 7.44 -4.82 -9.34
C ARG A 87 7.45 -3.78 -10.44
N ILE A 88 6.44 -3.77 -11.31
CA ILE A 88 6.31 -2.74 -12.36
C ILE A 88 6.17 -1.35 -11.74
N PHE A 89 5.40 -1.23 -10.66
CA PHE A 89 5.22 0.03 -9.97
C PHE A 89 6.53 0.54 -9.34
N MET A 90 7.32 -0.31 -8.67
CA MET A 90 8.65 0.06 -8.18
C MET A 90 9.58 0.52 -9.30
N VAL A 91 9.55 -0.12 -10.48
CA VAL A 91 10.31 0.34 -11.66
C VAL A 91 9.85 1.72 -12.10
N LYS A 92 8.53 2.00 -12.09
CA LYS A 92 8.02 3.34 -12.39
C LYS A 92 8.53 4.37 -11.38
N LEU A 93 8.50 4.08 -10.08
CA LEU A 93 9.02 4.99 -9.05
C LEU A 93 10.52 5.27 -9.23
N TYR A 94 11.30 4.24 -9.54
CA TYR A 94 12.73 4.38 -9.83
C TYR A 94 12.99 5.26 -11.05
N ASN A 95 12.23 5.06 -12.15
CA ASN A 95 12.36 5.88 -13.35
C ASN A 95 12.01 7.36 -13.13
N HIS A 96 11.19 7.67 -12.12
CA HIS A 96 10.85 9.05 -11.74
C HIS A 96 11.78 9.62 -10.66
N GLY A 97 12.81 8.88 -10.24
CA GLY A 97 13.75 9.32 -9.20
C GLY A 97 13.19 9.30 -7.77
N LEU A 98 12.03 8.65 -7.55
CA LEU A 98 11.36 8.56 -6.25
C LEU A 98 11.82 7.36 -5.42
N LEU A 99 12.49 6.38 -6.06
CA LEU A 99 12.95 5.16 -5.41
C LEU A 99 14.36 4.85 -5.91
N ASP A 100 15.23 4.39 -5.02
CA ASP A 100 16.57 3.92 -5.39
C ASP A 100 16.64 2.40 -5.57
N ALA A 101 17.71 1.92 -6.21
CA ALA A 101 17.88 0.50 -6.50
C ALA A 101 18.07 -0.36 -5.25
N ARG A 102 18.60 0.20 -4.15
CA ARG A 102 18.76 -0.51 -2.88
C ARG A 102 17.39 -0.79 -2.28
N THR A 103 16.53 0.23 -2.14
CA THR A 103 15.19 0.02 -1.60
C THR A 103 14.36 -0.94 -2.47
N MET A 104 14.50 -0.88 -3.80
CA MET A 104 13.85 -1.85 -4.69
C MET A 104 14.30 -3.28 -4.42
N ASN A 105 15.60 -3.51 -4.21
CA ASN A 105 16.12 -4.83 -3.82
C ASN A 105 15.57 -5.26 -2.46
N ASP A 106 15.58 -4.38 -1.47
CA ASP A 106 15.13 -4.68 -0.11
C ASP A 106 13.65 -5.10 -0.08
N CYS A 107 12.80 -4.44 -0.88
CA CYS A 107 11.40 -4.83 -1.09
C CYS A 107 11.26 -6.25 -1.67
N ASN A 108 12.10 -6.64 -2.63
CA ASN A 108 12.06 -8.00 -3.19
C ASN A 108 12.54 -9.05 -2.18
N VAL A 109 13.59 -8.74 -1.40
CA VAL A 109 14.08 -9.62 -0.33
C VAL A 109 13.00 -9.88 0.71
N ILE A 110 12.21 -8.88 1.09
CA ILE A 110 11.07 -9.04 2.01
C ILE A 110 10.08 -10.10 1.47
N LEU A 111 9.74 -10.03 0.18
CA LEU A 111 8.80 -10.98 -0.43
C LEU A 111 9.39 -12.39 -0.54
N GLU A 112 10.68 -12.51 -0.83
CA GLU A 112 11.37 -13.81 -0.87
C GLU A 112 11.41 -14.47 0.51
N GLN A 113 11.66 -13.70 1.57
CA GLN A 113 11.64 -14.20 2.94
C GLN A 113 10.25 -14.73 3.32
N GLN A 114 9.19 -13.99 2.99
CA GLN A 114 7.82 -14.43 3.21
C GLN A 114 7.49 -15.72 2.43
N HIS A 115 7.96 -15.83 1.19
CA HIS A 115 7.75 -17.03 0.38
C HIS A 115 8.45 -18.26 0.99
N LYS A 116 9.68 -18.11 1.48
CA LYS A 116 10.43 -19.18 2.15
C LYS A 116 9.74 -19.65 3.42
N GLN A 117 9.30 -18.72 4.28
CA GLN A 117 8.55 -19.05 5.50
C GLN A 117 7.27 -19.85 5.23
N ASN A 118 6.57 -19.56 4.12
CA ASN A 118 5.37 -20.31 3.73
C ASN A 118 5.71 -21.69 3.13
N SER A 119 6.94 -21.90 2.65
CA SER A 119 7.39 -23.14 2.01
C SER A 119 7.98 -24.14 3.00
N ASP A 120 8.46 -23.67 4.16
CA ASP A 120 8.96 -24.49 5.26
C ASP A 120 7.91 -24.57 6.37
N PRO A 121 6.93 -25.50 6.32
CA PRO A 121 6.08 -25.72 7.47
C PRO A 121 6.94 -26.26 8.61
N ILE A 122 6.91 -25.58 9.75
CA ILE A 122 7.55 -26.02 11.00
C ILE A 122 7.11 -27.47 11.26
N SER A 123 8.08 -28.38 11.17
CA SER A 123 7.98 -29.79 11.56
C SER A 123 7.85 -29.94 13.07
#